data_AF-A0A3D5LK79-F1
#
_entry.id   AF-A0A3D5LK79-F1
#
_cell.length_a   1.000
_cell.length_b   1.000
_cell.length_c   1.000
_cell.angle_alpha   90.00
_cell.angle_beta   90.00
_cell.angle_gamma   90.00
#
_symmetry.space_group_name_H-M   'P 1'
#
loop_
_entity.id
_entity.type
_entity.pdbx_description
1 polymer ?
#
loop_
_entity_poly.entity_id
_entity_poly.type
_entity_poly.pdbx_seq_one_letter_code
_entity_poly.pdbx_strand_id
1 'polypeptide(L)'
;MAKNTQKRSINFSTETLESLDKLAAKKHTTASELVRGYVDKGLSIEGNREDIDFIAQIIRQELTAVYHVDEIKAIVDHDADRLAKMLMKVGKINGAMFFLLIKVLMNLANEGSEDDFDQMLSEAVKLGVDYMQKKDFQINSFLEDTGNLRNTADKL
;
A
#
# COMPACT_ATOMS: atom_id res chain seq x y z
N MET A 1 -25.01 -35.35 -37.15
CA MET A 1 -24.64 -36.68 -36.63
C MET A 1 -25.16 -36.78 -35.20
N ALA A 2 -25.95 -37.82 -34.86
CA ALA A 2 -26.44 -38.00 -33.50
C ALA A 2 -25.23 -38.27 -32.56
N LYS A 3 -25.11 -37.51 -31.47
CA LYS A 3 -24.07 -37.72 -30.45
C LYS A 3 -24.26 -39.13 -29.86
N ASN A 4 -23.22 -39.95 -29.86
CA ASN A 4 -23.23 -41.23 -29.15
C ASN A 4 -23.41 -40.94 -27.65
N THR A 5 -24.55 -41.33 -27.08
CA THR A 5 -24.84 -41.15 -25.65
C THR A 5 -24.76 -42.48 -24.92
N GLN A 6 -24.17 -42.49 -23.73
CA GLN A 6 -24.10 -43.66 -22.84
C GLN A 6 -24.86 -43.37 -21.56
N LYS A 7 -25.76 -44.28 -21.14
CA LYS A 7 -26.49 -44.16 -19.87
C LYS A 7 -25.59 -44.59 -18.71
N ARG A 8 -25.49 -43.76 -17.67
CA ARG A 8 -24.86 -44.08 -16.39
C ARG A 8 -25.84 -43.80 -15.25
N SER A 9 -25.87 -44.68 -14.24
CA SER A 9 -26.68 -44.47 -13.05
C SER A 9 -25.85 -43.75 -11.99
N ILE A 10 -26.41 -42.71 -11.39
CA ILE A 10 -25.79 -41.92 -10.31
C ILE A 10 -26.83 -41.71 -9.20
N ASN A 11 -26.37 -41.69 -7.96
CA ASN A 11 -27.23 -41.52 -6.81
C ASN A 11 -27.28 -40.05 -6.39
N PHE A 12 -28.48 -39.57 -6.06
CA PHE A 12 -28.74 -38.27 -5.48
C PHE A 12 -29.46 -38.45 -4.15
N SER A 13 -29.34 -37.49 -3.23
CA SER A 13 -30.22 -37.48 -2.06
C SER A 13 -31.68 -37.26 -2.50
N THR A 14 -32.62 -37.77 -1.71
CA THR A 14 -34.06 -37.61 -1.98
C THR A 14 -34.46 -36.14 -2.11
N GLU A 15 -33.96 -35.28 -1.23
CA GLU A 15 -34.16 -33.82 -1.28
C GLU A 15 -33.64 -33.19 -2.57
N THR A 16 -32.49 -33.64 -3.07
CA THR A 16 -31.90 -33.13 -4.32
C THR A 16 -32.75 -33.54 -5.52
N LEU A 17 -33.26 -34.77 -5.56
CA LEU A 17 -34.15 -35.23 -6.63
C LEU A 17 -35.45 -34.42 -6.66
N GLU A 18 -36.09 -34.20 -5.52
CA GLU A 18 -37.30 -33.38 -5.43
C GLU A 18 -37.05 -31.94 -5.93
N SER A 19 -35.89 -31.39 -5.60
CA SER A 19 -35.49 -30.05 -6.03
C SER A 19 -35.23 -29.98 -7.54
N LEU A 20 -34.58 -31.00 -8.11
CA LEU A 20 -34.36 -31.12 -9.55
C LEU A 20 -35.68 -31.28 -10.32
N ASP A 21 -36.62 -32.07 -9.82
CA ASP A 21 -37.92 -32.28 -10.45
C ASP A 21 -38.76 -31.00 -10.46
N LYS A 22 -38.82 -30.28 -9.32
CA LYS A 22 -39.48 -28.97 -9.23
C LYS A 22 -38.88 -27.97 -10.22
N LEU A 23 -37.56 -27.95 -10.33
CA LEU A 23 -36.85 -27.04 -11.22
C LEU A 23 -37.02 -27.42 -12.70
N ALA A 24 -37.04 -28.71 -13.02
CA ALA A 24 -37.29 -29.23 -14.36
C ALA A 24 -38.71 -28.87 -14.83
N ALA A 25 -39.71 -29.04 -13.95
CA ALA A 25 -41.09 -28.64 -14.21
C ALA A 25 -41.19 -27.12 -14.47
N LYS A 26 -40.55 -26.30 -13.65
CA LYS A 26 -40.51 -24.83 -13.83
C LYS A 26 -39.85 -24.40 -15.15
N LYS A 27 -38.84 -25.14 -15.60
CA LYS A 27 -38.10 -24.86 -16.84
C LYS A 27 -38.67 -25.58 -18.07
N HIS A 28 -39.81 -26.25 -17.94
CA HIS A 28 -40.44 -27.04 -19.00
C HIS A 28 -39.47 -28.02 -19.68
N THR A 29 -38.68 -28.72 -18.88
CA THR A 29 -37.67 -29.69 -19.34
C THR A 29 -37.70 -30.95 -18.48
N THR A 30 -36.90 -31.95 -18.84
CA THR A 30 -36.74 -33.18 -18.05
C THR A 30 -35.62 -33.03 -17.02
N ALA A 31 -35.74 -33.72 -15.87
CA ALA A 31 -34.66 -33.78 -14.89
C ALA A 31 -33.34 -34.28 -15.52
N SER A 32 -33.42 -35.20 -16.49
CA SER A 32 -32.26 -35.70 -17.23
C SER A 32 -31.57 -34.63 -18.08
N GLU A 33 -32.32 -33.79 -18.80
CA GLU A 33 -31.74 -32.67 -19.55
C GLU A 33 -31.17 -31.60 -18.63
N LEU A 34 -31.87 -31.31 -17.54
CA LEU A 34 -31.41 -30.36 -16.53
C LEU A 34 -30.08 -30.80 -15.91
N VAL A 35 -29.96 -32.06 -15.50
CA VAL A 35 -28.72 -32.64 -14.94
C VAL A 35 -27.60 -32.63 -15.98
N ARG A 36 -27.86 -33.03 -17.23
CA ARG A 36 -26.86 -32.95 -18.31
C ARG A 36 -26.35 -31.52 -18.51
N GLY A 37 -27.25 -30.53 -18.55
CA GLY A 37 -26.87 -29.14 -18.70
C GLY A 37 -26.04 -28.59 -17.52
N TYR A 38 -26.31 -29.05 -16.30
CA TYR A 38 -25.49 -28.70 -15.14
C TYR A 38 -24.11 -29.37 -15.16
N VAL A 39 -24.05 -30.64 -15.57
CA VAL A 39 -22.78 -31.37 -15.73
C VAL A 39 -21.92 -30.72 -16.80
N ASP A 40 -22.48 -30.41 -17.98
CA ASP A 40 -21.75 -29.74 -19.07
C ASP A 40 -21.20 -28.37 -18.62
N LYS A 41 -22.00 -27.60 -17.87
CA LYS A 41 -21.57 -26.32 -17.29
C LYS A 41 -20.47 -26.49 -16.24
N GLY A 42 -20.62 -27.45 -15.33
CA GLY A 42 -19.63 -27.73 -14.29
C GLY A 42 -18.29 -28.14 -14.87
N LEU A 43 -18.30 -29.08 -15.83
CA LEU A 43 -17.10 -29.52 -16.54
C LEU A 43 -16.44 -28.40 -17.34
N SER A 44 -17.24 -27.52 -17.96
CA SER A 44 -16.70 -26.36 -18.67
C SER A 44 -16.05 -25.35 -17.72
N ILE A 45 -16.62 -25.11 -16.54
CA ILE A 45 -16.07 -24.17 -15.55
C ILE A 45 -14.75 -24.69 -14.98
N GLU A 46 -14.70 -25.97 -14.59
CA GLU A 46 -13.46 -26.59 -14.09
C GLU A 46 -12.37 -26.61 -15.17
N GLY A 47 -12.70 -26.99 -16.41
CA GLY A 47 -11.74 -26.94 -17.52
C GLY A 47 -11.18 -25.54 -17.78
N ASN A 48 -12.05 -24.51 -17.80
CA ASN A 48 -11.59 -23.12 -17.96
C ASN A 48 -10.73 -22.65 -16.78
N ARG A 49 -11.00 -23.14 -15.56
CA ARG A 49 -10.20 -22.81 -14.37
C ARG A 49 -8.81 -23.43 -14.46
N GLU A 50 -8.72 -24.70 -14.86
CA GLU A 50 -7.46 -25.40 -15.12
C GLU A 50 -6.63 -24.66 -16.19
N ASP A 51 -7.27 -24.19 -17.27
CA ASP A 51 -6.61 -23.41 -18.32
C ASP A 51 -6.09 -22.05 -17.80
N ILE A 52 -6.88 -21.33 -17.00
CA ILE A 52 -6.47 -20.06 -16.37
C ILE A 52 -5.28 -20.28 -15.44
N ASP A 53 -5.33 -21.32 -14.60
CA ASP A 53 -4.26 -21.62 -13.66
C ASP A 53 -2.96 -22.01 -14.39
N PHE A 54 -3.07 -22.76 -15.49
CA PHE A 54 -1.95 -23.10 -16.36
C PHE A 54 -1.33 -21.86 -17.03
N ILE A 55 -2.15 -20.99 -17.61
CA ILE A 55 -1.68 -19.72 -18.22
C ILE A 55 -1.04 -18.84 -17.15
N ALA A 56 -1.64 -18.71 -15.97
CA ALA A 56 -1.10 -17.92 -14.87
C ALA A 56 0.23 -18.48 -14.34
N GLN A 57 0.42 -19.80 -14.40
CA GLN A 57 1.70 -20.42 -14.06
C GLN A 57 2.78 -20.07 -15.10
N ILE A 58 2.49 -20.20 -16.40
CA ILE A 58 3.43 -19.83 -17.46
C ILE A 58 3.82 -18.36 -17.34
N ILE A 59 2.84 -17.46 -17.17
CA ILE A 59 3.10 -16.02 -17.02
C ILE A 59 4.01 -15.75 -15.81
N ARG A 60 3.75 -16.38 -14.66
CA ARG A 60 4.60 -16.22 -13.46
C ARG A 60 6.02 -16.75 -13.68
N GLN A 61 6.16 -17.90 -14.35
CA GLN A 61 7.47 -18.47 -14.67
C GLN A 61 8.26 -17.54 -15.59
N GLU A 62 7.65 -17.05 -16.67
CA GLU A 62 8.28 -16.11 -17.59
C GLU A 62 8.66 -14.78 -16.91
N LEU A 63 7.74 -14.19 -16.12
CA LEU A 63 8.04 -12.98 -15.35
C LEU A 63 9.22 -13.19 -14.39
N THR A 64 9.29 -14.33 -13.71
CA THR A 64 10.37 -14.63 -12.76
C THR A 64 11.69 -14.96 -13.47
N ALA A 65 11.63 -15.56 -14.66
CA ALA A 65 12.80 -15.88 -15.46
C ALA A 65 13.42 -14.62 -16.11
N VAL A 66 12.57 -13.68 -16.56
CA VAL A 66 13.00 -12.43 -17.22
C VAL A 66 13.36 -11.36 -16.20
N TYR A 67 12.57 -11.21 -15.14
CA TYR A 67 12.86 -10.26 -14.06
C TYR A 67 13.42 -11.04 -12.88
N HIS A 68 14.74 -10.98 -12.70
CA HIS A 68 15.38 -11.41 -11.47
C HIS A 68 14.93 -10.49 -10.33
N VAL A 69 13.79 -10.82 -9.71
CA VAL A 69 13.16 -10.02 -8.66
C VAL A 69 14.15 -9.73 -7.53
N ASP A 70 15.07 -10.66 -7.26
CA ASP A 70 16.15 -10.49 -6.30
C ASP A 70 17.16 -9.40 -6.69
N GLU A 71 17.45 -9.23 -7.99
CA GLU A 71 18.31 -8.14 -8.49
C GLU A 71 17.61 -6.78 -8.37
N ILE A 72 16.31 -6.72 -8.71
CA ILE A 72 15.50 -5.49 -8.53
C ILE A 72 15.49 -5.11 -7.05
N LYS A 73 15.25 -6.08 -6.18
CA LYS A 73 15.28 -5.87 -4.73
C LYS A 73 16.64 -5.40 -4.26
N ALA A 74 17.73 -6.01 -4.73
CA ALA A 74 19.08 -5.60 -4.38
C ALA A 74 19.38 -4.14 -4.79
N ILE A 75 18.92 -3.69 -5.96
CA ILE A 75 19.05 -2.30 -6.41
C ILE A 75 18.25 -1.36 -5.50
N VAL A 76 17.00 -1.70 -5.21
CA VAL A 76 16.14 -0.90 -4.33
C VAL A 76 16.72 -0.80 -2.92
N ASP A 77 17.18 -1.92 -2.36
CA ASP A 77 17.78 -1.98 -1.02
C ASP A 77 19.09 -1.17 -0.98
N HIS A 78 19.94 -1.27 -2.01
CA HIS A 78 21.15 -0.46 -2.15
C HIS A 78 20.85 1.04 -2.18
N ASP A 79 19.88 1.46 -2.98
CA ASP A 79 19.52 2.87 -3.12
C ASP A 79 18.86 3.41 -1.84
N ALA A 80 18.03 2.61 -1.18
CA ALA A 80 17.44 2.95 0.12
C ALA A 80 18.53 3.14 1.20
N ASP A 81 19.52 2.24 1.28
CA ASP A 81 20.65 2.37 2.21
C ASP A 81 21.49 3.61 1.91
N ARG A 82 21.73 3.91 0.62
CA ARG A 82 22.44 5.12 0.21
C ARG A 82 21.69 6.39 0.62
N LEU A 83 20.37 6.43 0.41
CA LEU A 83 19.50 7.54 0.82
C LEU A 83 19.50 7.72 2.34
N ALA A 84 19.39 6.63 3.10
CA ALA A 84 19.47 6.67 4.56
C ALA A 84 20.82 7.27 5.03
N LYS A 85 21.94 6.82 4.46
CA LYS A 85 23.27 7.36 4.76
C LYS A 85 23.41 8.85 4.42
N MET A 86 22.82 9.30 3.31
CA MET A 86 22.80 10.72 2.95
C MET A 86 21.97 11.54 3.94
N LEU A 87 20.77 11.08 4.29
CA LEU A 87 19.92 11.73 5.29
C LEU A 87 20.61 11.84 6.66
N MET A 88 21.33 10.80 7.09
CA MET A 88 22.13 10.85 8.31
C MET A 88 23.23 11.92 8.24
N LYS A 89 23.90 12.09 7.10
CA LYS A 89 24.91 13.16 6.91
C LYS A 89 24.25 14.54 7.00
N VAL A 90 23.13 14.75 6.34
CA VAL A 90 22.36 16.00 6.41
C VAL A 90 21.93 16.29 7.84
N GLY A 91 21.41 15.30 8.57
CA GLY A 91 21.03 15.44 9.98
C GLY A 91 22.20 15.88 10.87
N LYS A 92 23.40 15.30 10.68
CA LYS A 92 24.62 15.71 11.40
C LYS A 92 25.00 17.17 11.10
N ILE A 93 24.94 17.59 9.84
CA ILE A 93 25.25 18.96 9.43
C ILE A 93 24.22 19.94 10.02
N ASN A 94 22.93 19.61 9.95
CA ASN A 94 21.86 20.43 10.53
C ASN A 94 22.03 20.60 12.04
N GLY A 95 22.34 19.51 12.76
CA GLY A 95 22.66 19.60 14.20
C GLY A 95 23.87 20.47 14.49
N ALA A 96 24.95 20.33 13.70
CA ALA A 96 26.13 21.18 13.84
C ALA A 96 25.81 22.67 13.58
N MET A 97 25.01 22.97 12.55
CA MET A 97 24.54 24.32 12.26
C MET A 97 23.69 24.89 13.40
N PHE A 98 22.79 24.09 13.97
CA PHE A 98 21.96 24.49 15.12
C PHE A 98 22.82 24.89 16.32
N PHE A 99 23.77 24.04 16.73
CA PHE A 99 24.64 24.36 17.86
C PHE A 99 25.64 25.49 17.56
N LEU A 100 26.09 25.63 16.31
CA LEU A 100 26.91 26.77 15.91
C LEU A 100 26.12 28.08 16.00
N LEU A 101 24.86 28.09 15.55
CA LEU A 101 23.98 29.24 15.65
C LEU A 101 23.76 29.64 17.11
N ILE A 102 23.48 28.69 18.00
CA ILE A 102 23.39 28.91 19.46
C ILE A 102 24.67 29.58 19.96
N LYS A 103 25.84 29.04 19.65
CA LYS A 103 27.12 29.63 20.09
C LYS A 103 27.35 31.03 19.56
N VAL A 104 27.02 31.28 18.30
CA VAL A 104 27.14 32.62 17.69
C VAL A 104 26.18 33.59 18.39
N LEU A 105 24.94 33.18 18.63
CA LEU A 105 23.95 34.01 19.33
C LEU A 105 24.39 34.30 20.77
N MET A 106 24.85 33.31 21.54
CA MET A 106 25.39 33.52 22.90
C MET A 106 26.57 34.49 22.90
N ASN A 107 27.45 34.41 21.90
CA ASN A 107 28.61 35.31 21.78
C ASN A 107 28.21 36.74 21.35
N LEU A 108 27.15 36.90 20.57
CA LEU A 108 26.63 38.21 20.14
C LEU A 108 25.73 38.84 21.21
N ALA A 109 24.95 38.03 21.93
CA ALA A 109 24.01 38.41 22.97
C ALA A 109 24.70 38.77 24.29
N ASN A 110 25.91 39.32 24.25
CA ASN A 110 26.65 39.84 25.41
C ASN A 110 25.88 40.97 26.16
N GLU A 111 24.64 41.25 25.78
CA GLU A 111 23.69 42.24 26.32
C GLU A 111 22.40 41.62 26.91
N GLY A 112 22.17 40.30 26.82
CA GLY A 112 21.00 39.60 27.38
C GLY A 112 21.33 38.67 28.56
N SER A 113 20.34 38.29 29.37
CA SER A 113 20.56 37.32 30.47
C SER A 113 20.59 35.88 29.94
N GLU A 114 21.24 34.97 30.67
CA GLU A 114 21.28 33.53 30.35
C GLU A 114 19.86 32.93 30.32
N ASP A 115 18.96 33.42 31.19
CA ASP A 115 17.56 33.00 31.27
C ASP A 115 16.74 33.39 30.02
N ASP A 116 16.96 34.60 29.48
CA ASP A 116 16.28 35.04 28.24
C ASP A 116 16.70 34.17 27.05
N PHE A 117 17.98 33.79 27.00
CA PHE A 117 18.50 32.92 25.96
C PHE A 117 17.92 31.50 26.05
N ASP A 118 17.82 30.95 27.25
CA ASP A 118 17.23 29.63 27.50
C ASP A 118 15.74 29.61 27.12
N GLN A 119 15.01 30.71 27.37
CA GLN A 119 13.62 30.85 26.95
C GLN A 119 13.49 30.86 25.41
N MET A 120 14.27 31.70 24.72
CA MET A 120 14.26 31.76 23.25
C MET A 120 14.59 30.40 22.63
N LEU A 121 15.57 29.67 23.18
CA LEU A 121 15.96 28.34 22.70
C LEU A 121 14.82 27.33 22.88
N SER A 122 14.18 27.32 24.06
CA SER A 122 13.06 26.43 24.38
C SER A 122 11.88 26.65 23.43
N GLU A 123 11.53 27.90 23.15
CA GLU A 123 10.42 28.25 22.29
C GLU A 123 10.71 27.94 20.81
N ALA A 124 11.94 28.18 20.34
CA ALA A 124 12.38 27.79 19.00
C ALA A 124 12.33 26.26 18.79
N VAL A 125 12.74 25.47 19.80
CA VAL A 125 12.63 24.00 19.75
C VAL A 125 11.17 23.57 19.70
N LYS A 126 10.29 24.19 20.49
CA LYS A 126 8.86 23.89 20.50
C LYS A 126 8.20 24.16 19.14
N LEU A 127 8.54 25.26 18.49
CA LEU A 127 8.10 25.56 17.13
C LEU A 127 8.62 24.54 16.12
N GLY A 128 9.88 24.13 16.24
CA GLY A 128 10.45 23.07 15.41
C GLY A 128 9.68 21.74 15.54
N VAL A 129 9.30 21.35 16.76
CA VAL A 129 8.49 20.15 17.01
C VAL A 129 7.08 20.28 16.43
N ASP A 130 6.41 21.42 16.66
CA ASP A 130 5.07 21.67 16.11
C ASP A 130 5.09 21.64 14.57
N TYR A 131 6.08 22.25 13.94
CA TYR A 131 6.27 22.21 12.49
C TYR A 131 6.40 20.77 11.97
N MET A 132 7.23 19.93 12.60
CA MET A 132 7.43 18.54 12.19
C MET A 132 6.18 17.65 12.35
N GLN A 133 5.23 18.05 13.19
CA GLN A 133 3.96 17.32 13.40
C GLN A 133 2.88 17.72 12.38
N LYS A 134 3.07 18.80 11.61
CA LYS A 134 2.08 19.25 10.61
C LYS A 134 2.03 18.33 9.40
N LYS A 135 0.84 18.22 8.79
CA LYS A 135 0.67 17.50 7.51
C LYS A 135 1.15 18.35 6.35
N ASP A 136 1.54 17.70 5.25
CA ASP A 136 2.17 18.32 4.07
C ASP A 136 1.40 19.54 3.51
N PHE A 137 0.07 19.43 3.37
CA PHE A 137 -0.76 20.55 2.88
C PHE A 137 -0.82 21.75 3.85
N GLN A 138 -0.61 21.50 5.15
CA GLN A 138 -0.59 22.54 6.18
C GLN A 138 0.77 23.24 6.22
N ILE A 139 1.85 22.53 5.86
CA ILE A 139 3.21 23.10 5.79
C ILE A 139 3.27 24.17 4.71
N ASN A 140 2.78 23.88 3.50
CA ASN A 140 2.82 24.84 2.39
C ASN A 140 2.01 26.11 2.73
N SER A 141 0.80 25.95 3.24
CA SER A 141 -0.02 27.09 3.69
C SER A 141 0.60 27.86 4.85
N PHE A 142 1.35 27.19 5.74
CA PHE A 142 2.05 27.82 6.85
C PHE A 142 3.27 28.63 6.40
N LEU A 143 4.03 28.11 5.42
CA LEU A 143 5.22 28.79 4.88
C LEU A 143 4.87 29.98 3.98
N GLU A 144 3.72 29.94 3.30
CA GLU A 144 3.23 31.04 2.45
C GLU A 144 2.64 32.20 3.28
N ASP A 145 2.19 31.95 4.51
CA ASP A 145 1.67 32.98 5.41
C ASP A 145 2.79 33.73 6.15
N THR A 146 3.46 34.63 5.42
CA THR A 146 4.54 35.46 5.95
C THR A 146 4.13 36.34 7.14
N GLY A 147 2.83 36.67 7.26
CA GLY A 147 2.30 37.45 8.38
C GLY A 147 2.23 36.62 9.66
N ASN A 148 1.76 35.39 9.56
CA ASN A 148 1.76 34.45 10.67
C ASN A 148 3.18 34.06 11.09
N LEU A 149 4.09 33.84 10.13
CA LEU A 149 5.50 33.56 10.42
C LEU A 149 6.16 34.66 11.23
N ARG A 150 5.96 35.93 10.82
CA ARG A 150 6.49 37.09 11.54
C ARG A 150 5.87 37.23 12.94
N ASN A 151 4.55 37.13 13.05
CA ASN A 151 3.86 37.23 14.35
C ASN A 151 4.20 36.07 15.30
N THR A 152 4.60 34.92 14.77
CA THR A 152 5.07 33.78 15.55
C THR A 152 6.51 33.99 16.00
N ALA A 153 7.35 34.59 15.15
CA ALA A 153 8.73 34.93 15.48
C ALA A 153 8.83 36.10 16.48
N ASP A 154 7.98 37.12 16.38
CA ASP A 154 7.96 38.29 17.29
C ASP A 154 7.41 37.96 18.70
N LYS A 155 6.93 36.73 18.91
CA LYS A 155 6.48 36.22 20.22
C LYS A 155 7.54 35.37 20.94
N LEU A 156 8.69 35.15 20.29
CA LEU A 156 9.91 34.52 20.82
C LEU A 156 10.84 35.60 21.40
#